data_AF-A0A6G1Q4F7-F1
#
_entry.id   AF-A0A6G1Q4F7-F1
#
_cell.length_a   1.000
_cell.length_b   1.000
_cell.length_c   1.000
_cell.angle_alpha   90.00
_cell.angle_beta   90.00
_cell.angle_gamma   90.00
#
_symmetry.space_group_name_H-M   'P 1'
#
loop_
_entity.id
_entity.type
_entity.pdbx_description
1 polymer ?
#
loop_
_entity_poly.entity_id
_entity_poly.type
_entity_poly.pdbx_seq_one_letter_code
_entity_poly.pdbx_strand_id
1 'polypeptide(L)'
;MTDLDDYHEQLQKDAHFLCSDQRMDTELVDRLVLQLNRIYPQILSDKEAHRFRNQSVPTKVRLAELLKHLNEKGEESCHEFYRGLHIHAEDIYYSLPSRVRQRGENT
;
A
#
# COMPACT_ATOMS: atom_id res chain seq x y z
N MET A 1 -7.37 -25.12 1.15
CA MET A 1 -6.29 -24.61 2.02
C MET A 1 -5.99 -23.23 1.49
N THR A 2 -6.26 -22.18 2.27
CA THR A 2 -6.29 -20.79 1.81
C THR A 2 -4.91 -20.37 1.26
N ASP A 3 -4.85 -20.01 -0.02
CA ASP A 3 -3.78 -19.22 -0.65
C ASP A 3 -3.73 -17.82 -0.02
N LEU A 4 -3.42 -17.76 1.28
CA LEU A 4 -2.94 -16.53 1.90
C LEU A 4 -1.48 -16.39 1.48
N ASP A 5 -1.28 -15.96 0.24
CA ASP A 5 0.00 -15.38 -0.16
C ASP A 5 0.37 -14.33 0.89
N ASP A 6 1.55 -14.48 1.52
CA ASP A 6 2.11 -13.55 2.51
C ASP A 6 1.99 -12.11 1.97
N TYR A 7 1.27 -11.23 2.68
CA TYR A 7 1.06 -9.85 2.24
C TYR A 7 2.40 -9.12 2.07
N HIS A 8 3.47 -9.55 2.76
CA HIS A 8 4.82 -9.09 2.46
C HIS A 8 5.25 -9.38 1.03
N GLU A 9 5.08 -10.63 0.58
CA GLU A 9 5.47 -11.02 -0.76
C GLU A 9 4.63 -10.29 -1.80
N GLN A 10 3.33 -10.15 -1.54
CA GLN A 10 2.45 -9.37 -2.42
C GLN A 10 2.96 -7.93 -2.52
N LEU A 11 3.25 -7.28 -1.38
CA LEU A 11 3.70 -5.88 -1.36
C LEU A 11 5.04 -5.69 -2.08
N GLN A 12 5.97 -6.65 -1.95
CA GLN A 12 7.23 -6.62 -2.70
C GLN A 12 7.00 -6.76 -4.21
N LYS A 13 6.11 -7.67 -4.63
CA LYS A 13 5.73 -7.88 -6.04
C LYS A 13 5.05 -6.63 -6.62
N ASP A 14 4.18 -6.00 -5.86
CA ASP A 14 3.34 -4.89 -6.31
C ASP A 14 4.01 -3.51 -6.20
N ALA A 15 5.09 -3.37 -5.42
CA ALA A 15 5.73 -2.08 -5.15
C ALA A 15 6.15 -1.33 -6.43
N HIS A 16 6.69 -2.06 -7.42
CA HIS A 16 7.08 -1.45 -8.69
C HIS A 16 5.88 -0.88 -9.46
N PHE A 17 4.75 -1.61 -9.47
CA PHE A 17 3.51 -1.17 -10.10
C PHE A 17 2.98 0.09 -9.40
N LEU A 18 2.86 0.05 -8.07
CA LEU A 18 2.38 1.17 -7.26
C LEU A 18 3.24 2.43 -7.44
N CYS A 19 4.57 2.31 -7.49
CA CYS A 19 5.46 3.47 -7.67
C CYS A 19 5.45 4.06 -9.10
N SER A 20 4.96 3.29 -10.07
CA SER A 20 4.93 3.67 -11.49
C SER A 20 3.56 4.15 -11.95
N ASP A 21 2.48 3.73 -11.28
CA ASP A 21 1.10 4.09 -11.62
C ASP A 21 0.82 5.58 -11.35
N GLN A 22 0.31 6.29 -12.34
CA GLN A 22 0.02 7.73 -12.24
C GLN A 22 -1.16 8.03 -11.31
N ARG A 23 -2.04 7.05 -11.05
CA ARG A 23 -3.17 7.18 -10.12
C ARG A 23 -2.71 7.20 -8.65
N MET A 24 -1.47 6.78 -8.37
CA MET A 24 -0.83 6.93 -7.06
C MET A 24 -0.31 8.36 -6.87
N ASP A 25 -1.23 9.32 -6.89
CA ASP A 25 -0.95 10.75 -6.72
C ASP A 25 -0.71 11.15 -5.26
N THR A 26 -0.32 12.41 -5.06
CA THR A 26 -0.04 12.97 -3.73
C THR A 26 -1.22 12.86 -2.78
N GLU A 27 -2.44 13.08 -3.27
CA GLU A 27 -3.64 13.11 -2.44
C GLU A 27 -4.00 11.71 -1.97
N LEU A 28 -3.96 10.72 -2.87
CA LEU A 28 -4.19 9.33 -2.53
C LEU A 28 -3.15 8.80 -1.54
N VAL A 29 -1.86 9.07 -1.76
CA VAL A 29 -0.79 8.66 -0.83
C VAL A 29 -1.02 9.27 0.55
N ASP A 30 -1.38 10.55 0.63
CA ASP A 30 -1.66 11.21 1.91
C ASP A 30 -2.89 10.62 2.60
N ARG A 31 -3.95 10.27 1.86
CA ARG A 31 -5.14 9.56 2.38
C ARG A 31 -4.77 8.18 2.95
N LEU A 32 -3.95 7.41 2.24
CA LEU A 32 -3.49 6.10 2.72
C LEU A 32 -2.67 6.23 4.01
N VAL A 33 -1.76 7.21 4.08
CA VAL A 33 -0.99 7.48 5.31
C VAL A 33 -1.90 7.86 6.48
N LEU A 34 -2.93 8.68 6.23
CA LEU A 34 -3.90 9.06 7.26
C LEU A 34 -4.74 7.86 7.72
N GLN A 35 -5.19 7.00 6.82
CA GLN A 35 -5.92 5.79 7.19
C GLN A 35 -5.06 4.89 8.10
N LEU A 36 -3.81 4.64 7.72
CA LEU A 36 -2.87 3.83 8.50
C LEU A 36 -2.51 4.47 9.87
N ASN A 37 -2.67 5.78 10.01
CA ASN A 37 -2.39 6.51 11.26
C ASN A 37 -3.60 6.64 12.18
N ARG A 38 -4.82 6.72 11.65
CA ARG A 38 -6.02 7.10 12.41
C ARG A 38 -6.98 5.96 12.69
N ILE A 39 -6.91 4.88 11.91
CA ILE A 39 -7.82 3.74 12.05
C ILE A 39 -7.16 2.68 12.94
N TYR A 40 -7.98 1.93 13.68
CA TYR A 40 -7.52 0.78 14.47
C TYR A 40 -7.39 -0.47 13.58
N PRO A 41 -6.27 -1.22 13.66
CA PRO A 41 -5.08 -0.93 14.47
C PRO A 41 -4.27 0.24 13.90
N GLN A 42 -3.72 1.09 14.78
CA GLN A 42 -2.87 2.20 14.35
C GLN A 42 -1.52 1.65 13.86
N ILE A 43 -1.33 1.62 12.54
CA ILE A 43 -0.12 1.10 11.90
C ILE A 43 1.00 2.15 11.94
N LEU A 44 0.69 3.42 11.65
CA LEU A 44 1.65 4.51 11.66
C LEU A 44 1.45 5.40 12.88
N SER A 45 2.52 5.63 13.62
CA SER A 45 2.56 6.69 14.64
C SER A 45 2.39 8.07 13.99
N ASP A 46 1.99 9.07 14.78
CA ASP A 46 1.86 10.46 14.29
C ASP A 46 3.17 10.99 13.68
N LYS A 47 4.32 10.57 14.23
CA LYS A 47 5.64 10.93 13.72
C LYS A 47 5.91 10.31 12.34
N GLU A 48 5.60 9.03 12.15
CA GLU A 48 5.75 8.34 10.87
C GLU A 48 4.79 8.93 9.82
N ALA A 49 3.54 9.18 10.21
CA ALA A 49 2.54 9.77 9.34
C ALA A 49 2.94 11.18 8.88
N HIS A 50 3.50 12.00 9.78
CA HIS A 50 4.01 13.32 9.43
C HIS A 50 5.19 13.22 8.44
N ARG A 51 6.11 12.27 8.65
CA ARG A 51 7.23 12.03 7.73
C ARG A 51 6.75 11.65 6.33
N PHE A 52 5.83 10.70 6.21
CA PHE A 52 5.36 10.20 4.91
C PHE A 52 4.43 11.17 4.17
N ARG A 53 3.98 12.26 4.82
CA ARG A 53 3.19 13.34 4.21
C ARG A 53 4.00 14.62 3.95
N ASN A 54 5.33 14.56 4.08
CA ASN A 54 6.19 15.72 3.84
C ASN A 54 6.22 16.11 2.35
N GLN A 55 5.46 17.14 1.97
CA GLN A 55 5.32 17.60 0.58
C GLN A 55 6.63 18.13 -0.05
N SER A 56 7.66 18.39 0.75
CA SER A 56 9.00 18.71 0.24
C SER A 56 9.73 17.51 -0.38
N VAL A 57 9.23 16.28 -0.16
CA VAL A 57 9.77 15.05 -0.74
C VAL A 57 8.86 14.56 -1.87
N PRO A 58 9.40 14.21 -3.07
CA PRO A 58 8.60 13.74 -4.18
C PRO A 58 7.70 12.54 -3.81
N THR A 59 6.46 12.55 -4.28
CA THR A 59 5.44 11.54 -3.92
C THR A 59 5.90 10.11 -4.20
N LYS A 60 6.56 9.86 -5.34
CA LYS A 60 7.09 8.52 -5.67
C LYS A 60 8.13 8.03 -4.67
N VAL A 61 8.97 8.94 -4.16
CA VAL A 61 9.99 8.62 -3.15
C VAL A 61 9.30 8.31 -1.81
N ARG A 62 8.35 9.16 -1.38
CA ARG A 62 7.58 8.91 -0.15
C ARG A 62 6.82 7.60 -0.20
N LEU A 63 6.21 7.26 -1.34
CA LEU A 63 5.49 6.01 -1.53
C LEU A 63 6.45 4.81 -1.45
N ALA A 64 7.58 4.84 -2.16
CA ALA A 64 8.57 3.76 -2.10
C ALA A 64 9.07 3.51 -0.66
N GLU A 65 9.38 4.59 0.07
CA GLU A 65 9.79 4.51 1.48
C GLU A 65 8.68 4.00 2.40
N LEU A 66 7.43 4.42 2.16
CA LEU A 66 6.26 3.93 2.89
C LEU A 66 6.08 2.41 2.70
N LEU A 67 6.10 1.93 1.46
CA LEU A 67 5.92 0.51 1.16
C LEU A 67 7.03 -0.34 1.79
N LYS A 68 8.29 0.12 1.69
CA LYS A 68 9.42 -0.53 2.34
C LYS A 68 9.23 -0.58 3.86
N HIS A 69 8.84 0.54 4.47
CA HIS A 69 8.64 0.61 5.91
C HIS A 69 7.52 -0.30 6.40
N LEU A 70 6.40 -0.40 5.66
CA LEU A 70 5.31 -1.30 6.00
C LEU A 70 5.73 -2.77 5.87
N ASN A 71 6.52 -3.11 4.85
CA ASN A 71 7.11 -4.44 4.68
C ASN A 71 8.06 -4.80 5.84
N GLU A 72 8.86 -3.85 6.33
CA GLU A 72 9.73 -4.08 7.49
C GLU A 72 8.96 -4.19 8.82
N LYS A 73 7.77 -3.57 8.89
CA LYS A 73 6.95 -3.50 10.11
C LYS A 73 6.17 -4.77 10.38
N GLY A 74 5.78 -5.50 9.33
CA GLY A 74 5.18 -6.82 9.45
C GLY A 74 3.88 -6.99 8.67
N GLU A 75 3.31 -8.19 8.81
CA GLU A 75 2.22 -8.68 7.96
C GLU A 75 0.94 -7.87 8.11
N GLU A 76 0.59 -7.50 9.35
CA GLU A 76 -0.57 -6.65 9.65
C GLU A 76 -0.45 -5.27 8.97
N SER A 77 0.76 -4.72 8.86
CA SER A 77 1.00 -3.43 8.20
C SER A 77 0.80 -3.51 6.69
N CYS A 78 1.26 -4.61 6.07
CA CYS A 78 1.03 -4.86 4.65
C CYS A 78 -0.46 -5.09 4.36
N HIS A 79 -1.14 -5.87 5.20
CA HIS A 79 -2.58 -6.12 5.07
C HIS A 79 -3.41 -4.83 5.17
N GLU A 80 -3.16 -3.99 6.19
CA GLU A 80 -3.90 -2.74 6.36
C GLU A 80 -3.61 -1.72 5.25
N PHE A 81 -2.43 -1.77 4.62
CA PHE A 81 -2.17 -0.99 3.41
C PHE A 81 -3.09 -1.42 2.26
N TYR A 82 -3.20 -2.72 2.00
CA TYR A 82 -4.12 -3.24 0.98
C TYR A 82 -5.57 -2.91 1.29
N ARG A 83 -5.97 -2.99 2.57
CA ARG A 83 -7.31 -2.59 3.00
C ARG A 83 -7.56 -1.10 2.74
N GLY A 84 -6.59 -0.22 3.04
CA GLY A 84 -6.69 1.20 2.71
C GLY A 84 -6.71 1.49 1.22
N LEU A 85 -5.91 0.77 0.43
CA LEU A 85 -5.89 0.90 -1.01
C LEU A 85 -7.22 0.48 -1.62
N HIS A 86 -7.82 -0.61 -1.15
CA HIS A 86 -9.14 -1.05 -1.59
C HIS A 86 -10.24 -0.01 -1.30
N ILE A 87 -10.21 0.61 -0.12
CA ILE A 87 -11.20 1.62 0.29
C ILE A 87 -11.07 2.91 -0.52
N HIS A 88 -9.85 3.35 -0.81
CA HIS A 88 -9.60 4.68 -1.39
C HIS A 88 -9.31 4.68 -2.89
N ALA A 89 -8.95 3.53 -3.46
CA ALA A 89 -8.57 3.35 -4.86
C ALA A 89 -8.80 1.90 -5.30
N GLU A 90 -10.07 1.48 -5.25
CA GLU A 90 -10.51 0.12 -5.61
C GLU A 90 -10.03 -0.31 -7.01
N ASP A 91 -10.00 0.61 -7.97
CA ASP A 91 -9.54 0.36 -9.33
C ASP A 91 -8.03 0.05 -9.41
N ILE A 92 -7.20 0.71 -8.59
CA ILE A 92 -5.77 0.40 -8.47
C ILE A 92 -5.62 -0.95 -7.78
N TYR A 93 -6.36 -1.16 -6.68
CA TYR A 93 -6.33 -2.41 -5.92
C TYR A 93 -6.61 -3.64 -6.81
N TYR A 94 -7.64 -3.59 -7.67
CA TYR A 94 -7.92 -4.72 -8.58
C TYR A 94 -6.95 -4.83 -9.76
N SER A 95 -6.15 -3.80 -10.03
CA SER A 95 -5.13 -3.81 -11.08
C SER A 95 -3.78 -4.39 -10.62
N LEU A 96 -3.63 -4.71 -9.33
CA LEU A 96 -2.37 -5.16 -8.76
C LEU A 96 -1.87 -6.47 -9.40
N PRO A 97 -0.57 -6.57 -9.76
CA PRO A 97 0.02 -7.81 -10.29
C PRO A 97 -0.26 -9.06 -9.45
N SER A 98 -0.20 -8.94 -8.12
CA SER A 98 -0.54 -10.01 -7.17
C SER A 98 -1.97 -10.54 -7.32
N ARG A 99 -2.91 -9.71 -7.80
CA ARG A 99 -4.35 -10.02 -7.91
C ARG A 99 -4.78 -10.39 -9.32
N VAL A 100 -4.14 -9.84 -10.34
CA VAL A 100 -4.48 -10.13 -11.74
C VAL A 100 -4.13 -11.58 -12.11
N ARG A 101 -3.03 -12.12 -11.57
CA ARG A 101 -2.65 -13.53 -11.81
C ARG A 101 -3.67 -14.54 -11.29
N GLN A 102 -4.35 -14.26 -10.18
CA GLN A 102 -5.40 -15.12 -9.64
C GLN A 102 -6.68 -15.15 -10.50
N ARG A 103 -6.86 -14.20 -11.42
CA ARG A 103 -8.04 -14.13 -12.32
C ARG A 103 -7.84 -14.89 -13.64
N GLY A 104 -6.60 -15.25 -13.99
CA GLY A 104 -6.27 -15.92 -15.26
C GLY A 104 -6.32 -17.45 -15.24
N GLU A 105 -6.53 -18.08 -14.09
CA GLU A 105 -6.50 -19.54 -13.94
C GLU A 105 -7.89 -20.22 -13.95
N ASN A 106 -8.97 -19.45 -14.21
CA ASN A 106 -10.35 -19.94 -14.19
C ASN A 106 -11.11 -19.77 -15.53
N THR A 107 -10.42 -19.77 -16.67
CA THR A 107 -11.01 -19.87 -18.02
C THR A 107 -10.20 -20.82 -18.88
#